data_AF-A0A2H5DXR2-F1
#
_entry.id   AF-A0A2H5DXR2-F1
#
_cell.length_a   1.000
_cell.length_b   1.000
_cell.length_c   1.000
_cell.angle_alpha   90.00
_cell.angle_beta   90.00
_cell.angle_gamma   90.00
#
_symmetry.space_group_name_H-M   'P 1'
#
loop_
_entity.id
_entity.type
_entity.pdbx_description
1 polymer ?
#
loop_
_entity_poly.entity_id
_entity_poly.type
_entity_poly.pdbx_seq_one_letter_code
_entity_poly.pdbx_strand_id
1 'polypeptide(L)' 'MDDSADIMPEPPFEVSDDMCCGSGCEPCILDLYQQELRAYRERLAAWERRRVARPAAGGDDGRH' A
#
# COMPACT_ATOMS: atom_id res chain seq x y z
N MET A 1 8.05 -16.67 -6.11
CA MET A 1 6.92 -15.74 -5.94
C MET A 1 7.26 -14.79 -4.80
N ASP A 2 8.30 -13.97 -4.99
CA ASP A 2 8.80 -13.02 -3.97
C ASP A 2 9.16 -11.66 -4.61
N ASP A 3 8.76 -11.46 -5.87
CA ASP A 3 9.09 -10.25 -6.64
C ASP A 3 8.27 -9.04 -6.14
N SER A 4 7.02 -9.29 -5.73
CA SER A 4 6.10 -8.27 -5.23
C SER A 4 6.53 -7.62 -3.91
N ALA A 5 7.46 -8.23 -3.17
CA ALA A 5 7.96 -7.66 -1.92
C ALA A 5 9.01 -6.55 -2.17
N ASP A 6 9.71 -6.55 -3.30
CA ASP A 6 10.69 -5.50 -3.62
C ASP A 6 10.06 -4.30 -4.34
N ILE A 7 8.88 -4.46 -4.95
CA ILE A 7 8.09 -3.35 -5.49
C ILE A 7 7.51 -2.50 -4.36
N MET A 8 7.52 -1.18 -4.54
CA MET A 8 6.89 -0.25 -3.60
C MET A 8 5.38 -0.54 -3.55
N PRO A 9 4.79 -0.77 -2.36
CA PRO A 9 3.36 -1.01 -2.28
C PRO A 9 2.58 0.21 -2.75
N GLU A 10 1.44 -0.02 -3.40
CA GLU A 10 0.53 1.03 -3.83
C GLU A 10 -0.48 1.35 -2.72
N PRO A 11 -0.78 2.65 -2.50
CA PRO A 11 -1.79 3.04 -1.53
C PRO A 11 -3.19 2.57 -1.98
N PRO A 12 -4.10 2.27 -1.03
CA PRO A 12 -5.48 2.00 -1.37
C PRO A 12 -6.13 3.23 -2.01
N PHE A 13 -7.19 3.00 -2.78
CA PHE A 13 -7.95 4.10 -3.38
C PHE A 13 -8.53 4.99 -2.29
N GLU A 14 -8.45 6.31 -2.48
CA GLU A 14 -9.00 7.26 -1.51
C GLU A 14 -10.53 7.19 -1.53
N VAL A 15 -11.11 6.96 -0.35
CA VAL A 15 -12.55 7.02 -0.14
C VAL A 15 -12.93 8.44 0.27
N SER A 16 -13.70 9.13 -0.56
CA SER A 16 -14.31 10.41 -0.24
C SER A 16 -15.59 10.23 0.58
N ASP A 17 -16.00 11.29 1.27
CA ASP A 17 -17.22 11.29 2.09
C ASP A 17 -18.48 10.99 1.27
N ASP A 18 -18.50 11.35 -0.02
CA ASP A 18 -19.62 11.06 -0.93
C ASP A 18 -19.84 9.56 -1.18
N MET A 19 -18.80 8.75 -0.98
CA MET A 19 -18.89 7.29 -1.09
C MET A 19 -19.39 6.65 0.22
N CYS A 20 -19.35 7.38 1.33
CA CYS A 20 -19.88 6.92 2.60
C CYS A 20 -21.40 7.09 2.62
N CYS A 21 -22.14 5.99 2.83
CA CYS A 21 -23.61 6.07 2.91
C CYS A 21 -24.12 6.88 4.12
N GLY A 22 -23.26 7.21 5.10
CA GLY A 22 -23.59 8.01 6.28
C GLY A 22 -24.55 7.35 7.29
N SER A 23 -25.16 6.22 6.93
CA SER A 23 -26.19 5.53 7.73
C SER A 23 -25.71 4.22 8.37
N GLY A 24 -24.40 3.97 8.38
CA GLY A 24 -23.82 2.75 8.98
C GLY A 24 -24.07 1.47 8.17
N CYS A 25 -24.04 1.55 6.84
CA CYS A 25 -24.17 0.38 5.98
C CYS A 25 -23.05 -0.64 6.24
N GLU A 26 -23.36 -1.93 6.20
CA GLU A 26 -22.39 -3.02 6.33
C GLU A 26 -22.19 -3.78 4.99
N PRO A 27 -20.94 -3.90 4.50
CA PRO A 27 -19.71 -3.38 5.08
C PRO A 27 -19.55 -1.85 4.89
N CYS A 28 -19.06 -1.16 5.92
CA CYS A 28 -18.75 0.27 5.81
C CYS A 28 -17.53 0.47 4.91
N ILE A 29 -17.66 1.31 3.87
CA ILE A 29 -16.57 1.59 2.94
C ILE A 29 -15.35 2.20 3.65
N LEU A 30 -15.58 3.03 4.67
CA LEU A 30 -14.51 3.61 5.48
C LEU A 30 -13.79 2.55 6.32
N ASP A 31 -14.51 1.54 6.83
CA ASP A 31 -13.90 0.45 7.58
C ASP A 31 -13.06 -0.45 6.67
N LEU A 32 -13.54 -0.74 5.46
CA LEU A 32 -12.77 -1.47 4.45
C LEU A 32 -11.50 -0.69 4.07
N TYR A 33 -11.63 0.59 3.77
CA TYR A 33 -10.49 1.46 3.47
C TYR A 33 -9.48 1.51 4.60
N GLN A 34 -9.93 1.66 5.85
CA GLN A 34 -9.03 1.65 7.01
C GLN A 34 -8.30 0.31 7.17
N GLN A 35 -8.95 -0.82 6.90
CA GLN A 35 -8.32 -2.13 6.91
C GLN A 35 -7.21 -2.24 5.86
N GLU A 36 -7.51 -1.84 4.62
CA GLU A 36 -6.54 -1.85 3.53
C GLU A 36 -5.38 -0.87 3.79
N LEU A 37 -5.68 0.31 4.35
CA LEU A 37 -4.69 1.31 4.70
C LEU A 37 -3.73 0.81 5.79
N ARG A 38 -4.23 0.05 6.77
CA ARG A 38 -3.38 -0.62 7.77
C ARG A 38 -2.44 -1.62 7.11
N ALA A 39 -2.97 -2.51 6.28
CA ALA A 39 -2.15 -3.50 5.56
C ALA A 39 -1.12 -2.83 4.63
N TYR A 40 -1.50 -1.73 3.97
CA TYR A 40 -0.61 -0.91 3.16
C TYR A 40 0.56 -0.36 3.99
N ARG A 41 0.28 0.26 5.14
CA ARG A 41 1.31 0.83 6.03
C ARG A 41 2.30 -0.23 6.52
N GLU A 42 1.82 -1.43 6.85
CA GLU A 42 2.68 -2.54 7.25
C GLU A 42 3.61 -2.99 6.12
N ARG A 43 3.06 -3.12 4.90
CA ARG A 43 3.86 -3.44 3.70
C ARG A 43 4.87 -2.36 3.39
N LEU A 44 4.48 -1.09 3.51
CA LEU A 44 5.36 0.07 3.25
C LEU A 44 6.52 0.08 4.24
N ALA A 45 6.26 -0.07 5.54
CA ALA A 45 7.32 -0.14 6.54
C ALA A 45 8.26 -1.33 6.34
N ALA A 46 7.74 -2.49 5.89
CA ALA A 46 8.59 -3.63 5.54
C ALA A 46 9.48 -3.33 4.33
N TRP A 47 8.93 -2.68 3.29
CA TRP A 47 9.67 -2.26 2.10
C TRP A 47 10.74 -1.21 2.43
N GLU A 48 10.42 -0.19 3.23
CA GLU A 48 11.37 0.84 3.66
C GLU A 48 12.55 0.23 4.43
N ARG A 49 12.29 -0.69 5.36
CA ARG A 49 13.35 -1.41 6.10
C ARG A 49 14.29 -2.18 5.16
N ARG A 50 13.75 -2.83 4.12
CA ARG A 50 14.57 -3.52 3.10
C ARG A 50 15.43 -2.53 2.32
N ARG A 51 14.90 -1.37 1.94
CA ARG A 51 15.64 -0.33 1.21
C ARG A 51 16.71 0.37 2.04
N VAL A 52 16.50 0.54 3.34
CA VAL A 52 17.52 1.09 4.23
C VAL A 52 18.61 0.05 4.51
N ALA A 53 18.24 -1.23 4.65
CA ALA A 53 19.20 -2.32 4.85
C ALA A 53 20.01 -2.66 3.59
N ARG A 54 19.46 -2.38 2.40
CA ARG A 54 20.13 -2.58 1.11
C ARG A 54 20.69 -1.23 0.61
N PRO A 55 22.00 -0.94 0.72
CA PRO A 55 22.56 0.26 0.10
C PRO A 55 22.23 0.19 -1.39
N ALA A 56 21.72 1.30 -1.93
CA ALA A 56 21.18 1.45 -3.29
C ALA A 56 21.85 0.54 -4.34
N ALA A 57 21.23 -0.62 -4.58
CA ALA A 57 21.52 -1.46 -5.73
C ALA A 57 20.17 -1.82 -6.35
N GLY A 58 19.96 -1.36 -7.58
CA GLY A 58 18.76 -1.66 -8.37
C GLY A 58 17.91 -0.45 -8.74
N GLY A 59 18.54 0.64 -9.19
CA GLY A 59 17.96 1.33 -10.35
C GLY A 59 18.42 0.53 -11.55
N ASP A 60 17.57 -0.38 -12.04
CA ASP A 60 17.76 -0.99 -13.34
C ASP A 60 17.39 0.08 -14.39
N ASP A 61 18.46 0.73 -14.83
CA ASP A 61 18.53 1.54 -16.01
C ASP A 61 18.14 0.70 -17.22
N GLY A 62 17.03 1.07 -17.86
CA GLY A 62 16.65 0.50 -19.13
C GLY A 62 17.83 0.46 -20.10
N ARG A 63 18.25 -0.76 -20.47
CA ARG A 63 19.18 -0.96 -21.59
C ARG A 63 19.04 -2.35 -22.23
N HIS A 64 18.62 -2.28 -23.49
CA HIS A 64 18.77 -3.23 -24.62
C HIS A 64 17.65 -4.26 -24.84
#